data_AF-A0A3C0BPQ8-F1
#
_entry.id   AF-A0A3C0BPQ8-F1
#
_cell.length_a   1.000
_cell.length_b   1.000
_cell.length_c   1.000
_cell.angle_alpha   90.00
_cell.angle_beta   90.00
_cell.angle_gamma   90.00
#
_symmetry.space_group_name_H-M   'P 1'
#
loop_
_entity.id
_entity.type
_entity.pdbx_description
1 polymer ?
#
loop_
_entity_poly.entity_id
_entity_poly.type
_entity_poly.pdbx_seq_one_letter_code
_entity_poly.pdbx_strand_id
1 'polypeptide(L)' 'MKKTYVHPESLIKVQTKYCAGCGHGVVHRIIAELVDEMGLREKSIITNPVGCAIWADLYFDFDSV' A
#
# COMPACT_ATOMS: atom_id res chain seq x y z
N MET A 1 -12.46 -22.84 -5.55
CA MET A 1 -12.59 -21.57 -4.79
C MET A 1 -11.80 -20.49 -5.50
N LYS A 2 -12.40 -19.31 -5.73
CA LYS A 2 -11.66 -18.12 -6.14
C LYS A 2 -10.77 -17.69 -4.97
N LYS A 3 -9.51 -17.31 -5.20
CA LYS A 3 -8.67 -16.74 -4.14
C LYS A 3 -9.38 -15.48 -3.62
N THR A 4 -9.70 -15.46 -2.34
CA THR A 4 -10.31 -14.29 -1.67
C THR A 4 -9.28 -13.22 -1.34
N TYR A 5 -8.01 -13.62 -1.25
CA TYR A 5 -6.89 -12.74 -0.95
C TYR A 5 -5.68 -13.10 -1.82
N VAL A 6 -5.04 -12.07 -2.35
CA VAL A 6 -3.71 -12.10 -2.93
C VAL A 6 -2.95 -10.90 -2.39
N HIS A 7 -1.63 -11.03 -2.28
CA HIS A 7 -0.81 -9.86 -1.98
C HIS A 7 -0.96 -8.84 -3.12
N PRO A 8 -1.36 -7.58 -2.86
CA PRO A 8 -1.61 -6.59 -3.90
C PRO A 8 -0.37 -6.36 -4.78
N GLU A 9 -0.57 -6.16 -6.08
CA GLU A 9 0.50 -5.82 -7.00
C GLU A 9 1.03 -4.41 -6.72
N SER A 10 0.14 -3.47 -6.38
CA SER A 10 0.49 -2.12 -5.95
C SER A 10 1.17 -2.03 -4.57
N LEU A 11 1.51 -3.15 -3.92
CA LEU A 11 2.18 -3.18 -2.62
C LEU A 11 3.48 -3.99 -2.70
N ILE A 12 4.61 -3.35 -2.44
CA ILE A 12 5.93 -3.96 -2.47
C ILE A 12 6.05 -4.99 -1.32
N LYS A 13 6.62 -6.16 -1.63
CA LYS A 13 6.89 -7.23 -0.65
C LYS A 13 8.11 -6.92 0.20
N VAL A 14 7.98 -5.95 1.10
CA VAL A 14 9.02 -5.54 2.04
C VAL A 14 8.50 -5.53 3.48
N GLN A 15 9.41 -5.66 4.44
CA GLN A 15 9.07 -5.51 5.84
C GLN A 15 8.74 -4.06 6.16
N THR A 16 7.54 -3.82 6.70
CA THR A 16 7.13 -2.48 7.11
C THR A 16 7.81 -2.04 8.40
N LYS A 17 8.01 -0.74 8.57
CA LYS A 17 8.49 -0.13 9.82
C LYS A 17 7.38 0.07 10.87
N TYR A 18 6.16 -0.35 10.58
CA TYR A 18 5.03 -0.22 11.51
C TYR A 18 5.14 -1.21 12.67
N CYS A 19 4.65 -0.80 13.85
CA CYS A 19 4.56 -1.66 15.01
C CYS A 19 3.62 -2.86 14.74
N ALA A 20 3.88 -3.99 15.40
CA ALA A 20 2.96 -5.12 15.39
C ALA A 20 1.57 -4.70 15.90
N GLY A 21 0.51 -5.06 15.17
CA GLY A 21 -0.86 -4.67 15.49
C GLY A 21 -1.26 -3.25 15.07
N CYS A 22 -0.35 -2.48 14.46
CA CYS A 22 -0.67 -1.14 13.98
C CYS A 22 -1.58 -1.17 12.74
N GLY A 23 -2.58 -0.28 12.70
CA GLY A 23 -3.52 -0.17 11.59
C GLY A 23 -2.90 0.34 10.27
N HIS A 24 -1.75 1.03 10.30
CA HIS A 24 -1.16 1.61 9.09
C HIS A 24 -0.87 0.57 8.00
N GLY A 25 -0.29 -0.58 8.38
CA GLY A 25 -0.01 -1.65 7.41
C GLY A 25 -1.29 -2.26 6.82
N VAL A 26 -2.36 -2.34 7.61
CA VAL A 26 -3.67 -2.81 7.14
C VAL A 26 -4.29 -1.80 6.17
N VAL A 27 -4.26 -0.52 6.51
CA VAL A 27 -4.78 0.56 5.65
C VAL A 27 -4.01 0.63 4.33
N HIS A 28 -2.67 0.53 4.35
CA HIS A 28 -1.86 0.51 3.13
C HIS A 28 -2.25 -0.65 2.21
N ARG A 29 -2.45 -1.85 2.78
CA ARG A 29 -2.89 -3.00 2.01
C ARG A 29 -4.26 -2.76 1.37
N ILE A 30 -5.23 -2.24 2.13
CA ILE A 30 -6.57 -1.95 1.61
C ILE A 30 -6.52 -0.91 0.48
N ILE A 31 -5.70 0.13 0.63
CA ILE A 31 -5.50 1.13 -0.44
C ILE A 31 -4.96 0.44 -1.70
N ALA A 32 -3.92 -0.40 -1.57
CA ALA A 32 -3.35 -1.12 -2.71
C ALA A 32 -4.34 -2.10 -3.37
N GLU A 33 -5.13 -2.84 -2.57
CA GLU A 33 -6.21 -3.70 -3.07
C GLU A 33 -7.21 -2.92 -3.92
N LEU A 34 -7.66 -1.76 -3.45
CA LEU A 34 -8.59 -0.89 -4.19
C LEU A 34 -7.96 -0.30 -5.45
N VAL A 35 -6.70 0.14 -5.39
CA VAL A 35 -5.97 0.67 -6.56
C VAL A 35 -5.85 -0.39 -7.65
N ASP A 36 -5.53 -1.63 -7.28
CA ASP A 36 -5.46 -2.76 -8.21
C ASP A 36 -6.85 -3.11 -8.79
N GLU A 37 -7.88 -3.20 -7.94
CA GLU A 37 -9.26 -3.49 -8.37
C GLU A 37 -9.81 -2.44 -9.34
N MET A 38 -9.43 -1.17 -9.15
CA MET A 38 -9.86 -0.06 -10.00
C MET A 38 -8.95 0.15 -11.22
N GLY A 39 -7.83 -0.56 -11.33
CA GLY A 39 -6.86 -0.39 -12.42
C GLY A 39 -6.20 0.99 -12.43
N LEU A 40 -5.89 1.53 -11.25
CA LEU A 40 -5.42 2.91 -11.06
C LEU A 40 -3.93 3.04 -10.78
N ARG A 41 -3.16 1.95 -10.71
CA ARG A 41 -1.74 1.97 -10.31
C ARG A 41 -0.91 2.99 -11.12
N GLU A 42 -0.98 2.91 -12.44
CA GLU A 42 -0.26 3.80 -13.38
C GLU A 42 -0.87 5.22 -13.51
N LYS A 43 -1.89 5.55 -12.71
CA LYS A 43 -2.63 6.82 -12.77
C LYS A 43 -2.72 7.50 -11.40
N SER A 44 -1.98 7.00 -10.41
CA SER A 44 -2.05 7.42 -9.03
C SER A 44 -0.68 7.88 -8.55
N ILE A 45 -0.66 8.92 -7.73
CA ILE A 45 0.53 9.39 -7.02
C ILE A 45 0.19 9.41 -5.54
N ILE A 46 1.07 8.91 -4.68
CA ILE A 46 0.93 9.08 -3.23
C ILE A 46 1.62 10.35 -2.74
N THR A 47 0.99 11.04 -1.79
CA THR A 47 1.64 12.13 -1.05
C THR A 47 2.01 11.63 0.34
N ASN A 48 3.30 11.67 0.67
CA ASN A 48 3.77 11.13 1.94
C ASN A 48 3.45 12.09 3.11
N PRO A 49 2.76 11.63 4.16
CA PRO A 49 2.44 12.47 5.31
C PRO A 49 3.62 12.57 6.29
N VAL A 50 3.62 13.62 7.12
CA VAL A 50 4.50 13.66 8.30
C VAL A 50 3.95 12.72 9.37
N GLY A 51 4.75 11.76 9.83
CA GLY A 51 4.38 10.82 10.90
C GLY A 51 4.85 9.39 10.60
N CYS A 52 4.24 8.40 11.26
CA CYS A 52 4.61 6.99 11.09
C CYS A 52 4.53 6.52 9.62
N ALA A 53 3.57 7.06 8.87
CA ALA A 53 3.34 6.71 7.46
C ALA A 53 4.22 7.48 6.46
N ILE A 54 5.23 8.24 6.92
CA ILE A 54 6.18 8.94 6.04
C ILE A 54 6.89 8.01 5.06
N TRP A 55 7.03 6.73 5.42
CA TRP A 55 7.70 5.69 4.64
C TRP A 55 6.80 5.02 3.59
N ALA A 56 5.67 5.63 3.22
CA ALA A 56 4.70 5.01 2.33
C ALA A 56 5.26 4.76 0.91
N ASP A 57 6.17 5.62 0.45
CA ASP A 57 6.97 5.47 -0.76
C ASP A 57 7.79 4.17 -0.82
N LEU A 58 8.22 3.64 0.32
CA LEU A 58 8.93 2.36 0.38
C LEU A 58 8.01 1.14 0.22
N TYR A 59 6.70 1.33 0.34
CA TYR A 59 5.72 0.24 0.41
C TYR A 59 4.80 0.19 -0.81
N PHE A 60 4.42 1.34 -1.37
CA PHE A 60 3.54 1.40 -2.53
C PHE A 60 4.32 1.30 -3.83
N ASP A 61 3.81 0.53 -4.79
CA ASP A 61 4.37 0.39 -6.14
C ASP A 61 3.67 1.35 -7.13
N PHE A 62 3.65 2.63 -6.76
CA PHE A 62 3.23 3.76 -7.59
C PHE A 62 4.01 5.02 -7.22
N ASP A 63 4.01 6.01 -8.11
CA ASP A 63 4.80 7.22 -7.96
C ASP A 63 4.45 7.99 -6.67
N SER A 64 5.43 8.70 -6.09
CA SER A 64 5.25 9.43 -4.83
C SER A 64 5.80 10.85 -4.87
N VAL A 65 5.21 11.73 -4.06
CA VAL A 65 5.63 13.12 -3.81
C VAL A 65 5.69 13.44 -2.31
#